data_AF-A0A368HDB6-F1
#
_entry.id   AF-A0A368HDB6-F1
#
_cell.length_a   1.000
_cell.length_b   1.000
_cell.length_c   1.000
_cell.angle_alpha   90.00
_cell.angle_beta   90.00
_cell.angle_gamma   90.00
#
_symmetry.space_group_name_H-M   'P 1'
#
loop_
_entity.id
_entity.type
_entity.pdbx_description
1 polymer ?
#
loop_
_entity_poly.entity_id
_entity_poly.type
_entity_poly.pdbx_seq_one_letter_code
_entity_poly.pdbx_strand_id
1 'polypeptide(L)'
;VSLVRFWFSYFQWFKNKHNGYIPSEYVLIFEAIYWNLVESGILPVVPFGDIIMYTFSTGYVLWQTVIEPQAIRKGYLGFLQQITGNRIKVFNRDLYEHFGFQSKLLYPDARPELNTKYVTLNPMLYQKIMPPR
;
A
#
# COMPACT_ATOMS: atom_id res chain seq x y z
N VAL A 1 21.94 0.00 -7.43
CA VAL A 1 21.37 -1.30 -6.99
C VAL A 1 19.97 -1.40 -7.56
N SER A 2 19.75 -2.29 -8.53
CA SER A 2 18.51 -2.34 -9.33
C SER A 2 17.27 -2.53 -8.44
N LEU A 3 16.26 -1.68 -8.61
CA LEU A 3 14.93 -1.77 -7.98
C LEU A 3 14.33 -3.18 -8.06
N VAL A 4 14.68 -3.94 -9.10
CA VAL A 4 14.27 -5.33 -9.31
C VAL A 4 14.82 -6.25 -8.21
N ARG A 5 16.09 -6.09 -7.80
CA ARG A 5 16.69 -6.90 -6.72
C ARG A 5 16.10 -6.55 -5.36
N PHE A 6 15.79 -5.27 -5.15
CA PHE A 6 15.13 -4.81 -3.93
C PHE A 6 13.70 -5.36 -3.82
N TRP A 7 12.99 -5.40 -4.94
CA TRP A 7 11.64 -5.95 -5.03
C TRP A 7 11.61 -7.47 -4.84
N PHE A 8 12.55 -8.21 -5.46
CA PHE A 8 12.70 -9.65 -5.24
C PHE A 8 13.00 -9.97 -3.76
N SER A 9 13.86 -9.19 -3.11
CA SER A 9 14.16 -9.33 -1.68
C SER A 9 12.95 -9.05 -0.78
N TYR A 10 12.12 -8.07 -1.15
CA TYR A 10 10.87 -7.77 -0.44
C TYR A 10 9.90 -8.94 -0.51
N PHE A 11 9.73 -9.53 -1.69
CA PHE A 11 8.81 -10.64 -1.91
C PHE A 11 9.24 -11.90 -1.15
N GLN A 12 10.54 -12.21 -1.15
CA GLN A 12 11.09 -13.33 -0.37
C GLN A 12 10.89 -13.12 1.14
N TRP A 13 11.09 -11.88 1.63
CA TRP A 13 10.84 -11.56 3.04
C TRP A 13 9.34 -11.68 3.39
N PHE A 14 8.46 -11.22 2.51
CA PHE A 14 7.01 -11.31 2.71
C PHE A 14 6.54 -12.77 2.78
N LYS A 15 7.05 -13.62 1.88
CA LYS A 15 6.84 -15.07 1.86
C LYS A 15 7.24 -15.73 3.19
N ASN A 16 8.37 -15.33 3.75
CA ASN A 16 8.87 -15.87 5.02
C ASN A 16 8.08 -15.37 6.24
N LYS A 17 7.47 -14.18 6.16
CA LYS A 17 6.71 -13.59 7.27
C LYS A 17 5.31 -14.22 7.46
N HIS A 18 4.70 -14.71 6.38
CA HIS A 18 3.34 -15.28 6.40
C HIS A 18 3.29 -16.82 6.42
N ASN A 19 4.34 -17.49 6.89
CA ASN A 19 4.36 -18.94 7.14
C ASN A 19 3.78 -19.80 5.99
N GLY A 20 4.15 -19.47 4.75
CA GLY A 20 3.87 -20.31 3.58
C GLY A 20 2.43 -20.35 3.08
N TYR A 21 1.48 -19.66 3.71
CA TYR A 21 0.10 -19.60 3.25
C TYR A 21 -0.26 -18.17 2.82
N ILE A 22 -0.10 -17.93 1.50
CA ILE A 22 -0.76 -16.89 0.68
C ILE A 22 -0.12 -15.48 0.70
N PRO A 23 0.15 -14.80 -0.45
CA PRO A 23 0.21 -15.25 -1.84
C PRO A 23 1.40 -14.63 -2.62
N SER A 24 2.50 -15.37 -2.78
CA SER A 24 3.36 -15.16 -3.96
C SER A 24 2.68 -15.59 -5.27
N GLU A 25 1.48 -16.15 -5.13
CA GLU A 25 0.71 -16.78 -6.18
C GLU A 25 0.06 -15.74 -7.07
N TYR A 26 -0.40 -14.59 -6.58
CA TYR A 26 -1.15 -13.67 -7.46
C TYR A 26 -0.30 -13.08 -8.57
N VAL A 27 0.95 -12.65 -8.32
CA VAL A 27 1.77 -12.08 -9.40
C VAL A 27 2.14 -13.15 -10.42
N LEU A 28 2.51 -14.35 -9.97
CA LEU A 28 2.82 -15.49 -10.84
C LEU A 28 1.57 -16.02 -11.55
N ILE A 29 0.40 -15.98 -10.91
CA ILE A 29 -0.90 -16.35 -11.50
C ILE A 29 -1.32 -15.28 -12.51
N PHE A 30 -1.16 -13.98 -12.22
CA PHE A 30 -1.45 -12.91 -13.18
C PHE A 30 -0.52 -13.00 -14.39
N GLU A 31 0.76 -13.28 -14.18
CA GLU A 31 1.73 -13.50 -15.26
C GLU A 31 1.39 -14.76 -16.04
N ALA A 32 1.09 -15.88 -15.38
CA ALA A 32 0.71 -17.13 -16.03
C ALA A 32 -0.62 -17.02 -16.80
N ILE A 33 -1.64 -16.37 -16.22
CA ILE A 33 -2.91 -16.08 -16.89
C ILE A 33 -2.66 -15.19 -18.10
N TYR A 34 -1.86 -14.13 -17.96
CA TYR A 34 -1.54 -13.24 -19.08
C TYR A 34 -0.87 -13.98 -20.23
N TRP A 35 0.17 -14.79 -19.95
CA TRP A 35 0.83 -15.59 -20.98
C TRP A 35 -0.10 -16.64 -21.58
N ASN A 36 -0.95 -17.28 -20.78
CA ASN A 36 -1.94 -18.24 -21.27
C ASN A 36 -3.00 -17.59 -22.20
N LEU A 37 -3.44 -16.36 -21.88
CA LEU A 37 -4.37 -15.59 -22.73
C LEU A 37 -3.71 -15.07 -24.01
N VAL A 38 -2.41 -14.77 -23.97
CA VAL A 38 -1.63 -14.38 -25.16
C VAL A 38 -1.39 -15.59 -26.06
N GLU A 39 -1.01 -16.74 -25.50
CA GLU A 39 -0.82 -17.99 -26.24
C GLU A 39 -2.11 -18.52 -26.87
N SER A 40 -3.26 -18.35 -26.20
CA SER A 40 -4.58 -18.67 -26.76
C SER A 40 -5.09 -17.65 -27.79
N GLY A 41 -4.32 -16.59 -28.08
CA GLY A 41 -4.64 -15.59 -29.10
C GLY A 41 -5.80 -14.65 -28.75
N ILE A 42 -6.26 -14.66 -27.49
CA ILE A 42 -7.36 -13.83 -27.01
C ILE A 42 -6.89 -12.39 -26.76
N LEU A 43 -5.65 -12.22 -26.28
CA LEU A 43 -5.04 -10.92 -26.02
C LEU A 43 -3.82 -10.66 -26.93
N PRO A 44 -3.69 -9.47 -27.53
CA PRO A 44 -2.47 -9.07 -28.21
C PRO A 44 -1.33 -8.90 -27.21
N VAL A 45 -0.09 -9.18 -27.62
CA VAL A 45 1.10 -8.93 -26.80
C VAL A 45 1.18 -7.43 -26.51
N VAL A 46 0.87 -7.05 -25.28
CA VAL A 46 0.94 -5.64 -24.86
C VAL A 46 2.43 -5.29 -24.70
N PRO A 47 2.94 -4.27 -25.41
CA PRO A 47 4.30 -3.80 -25.20
C PRO A 47 4.43 -3.28 -23.75
N PHE A 48 5.53 -3.65 -23.08
CA PHE A 48 5.80 -3.30 -21.67
C PHE A 48 4.86 -3.94 -20.63
N GLY A 49 4.29 -5.12 -20.93
CA GLY A 49 3.42 -5.84 -19.99
C GLY A 49 4.07 -6.13 -18.63
N ASP A 50 5.38 -6.36 -18.60
CA ASP A 50 6.21 -6.50 -17.40
C ASP A 50 6.22 -5.23 -16.53
N ILE A 51 6.30 -4.05 -17.16
CA ILE A 51 6.24 -2.75 -16.47
C ILE A 51 4.85 -2.52 -15.88
N ILE A 52 3.80 -2.89 -16.61
CA ILE A 52 2.40 -2.78 -16.15
C ILE A 52 2.18 -3.67 -14.92
N MET A 53 2.62 -4.93 -14.99
CA MET A 53 2.52 -5.84 -13.83
C MET A 53 3.32 -5.32 -12.63
N TYR A 54 4.49 -4.74 -12.86
CA TYR A 54 5.27 -4.10 -11.80
C TYR A 54 4.54 -2.89 -11.19
N THR A 55 3.85 -2.08 -12.00
CA THR A 55 3.07 -0.93 -11.50
C THR A 55 1.88 -1.37 -10.67
N PHE A 56 1.17 -2.44 -11.06
CA PHE A 56 0.09 -2.99 -10.23
C PHE A 56 0.60 -3.53 -8.90
N SER A 57 1.71 -4.27 -8.90
CA SER A 57 2.26 -4.79 -7.66
C SER A 57 2.73 -3.68 -6.72
N THR A 58 3.44 -2.67 -7.25
CA THR A 58 3.86 -1.52 -6.44
C THR A 58 2.67 -0.72 -5.91
N GLY A 59 1.60 -0.56 -6.70
CA GLY A 59 0.34 0.01 -6.25
C GLY A 59 -0.31 -0.77 -5.10
N TYR A 60 -0.33 -2.10 -5.18
CA TYR A 60 -0.85 -2.96 -4.11
C TYR A 60 -0.07 -2.81 -2.80
N VAL A 61 1.27 -2.80 -2.88
CA VAL A 61 2.11 -2.59 -1.68
C VAL A 61 1.92 -1.19 -1.11
N LEU A 62 1.75 -0.18 -1.97
CA LEU A 62 1.47 1.18 -1.52
C LEU A 62 0.11 1.27 -0.80
N TRP A 63 -0.93 0.61 -1.32
CA TRP A 63 -2.23 0.50 -0.67
C TRP A 63 -2.14 -0.16 0.71
N GLN A 64 -1.42 -1.28 0.81
CA GLN A 64 -1.13 -1.93 2.10
C GLN A 64 -0.44 -0.99 3.10
N THR A 65 0.40 -0.07 2.61
CA THR A 65 1.10 0.91 3.46
C THR A 65 0.15 1.94 4.09
N VAL A 66 -0.92 2.27 3.37
CA VAL A 66 -1.94 3.22 3.84
C VAL A 66 -2.73 2.60 4.99
N ILE A 67 -3.16 1.34 4.82
CA ILE A 67 -4.02 0.65 5.78
C ILE A 67 -3.22 0.05 6.94
N GLU A 68 -2.17 -0.73 6.68
CA GLU A 68 -1.39 -1.42 7.73
C GLU A 68 0.12 -1.27 7.51
N PRO A 69 0.71 -0.11 7.85
CA PRO A 69 2.13 0.15 7.64
C PRO A 69 3.06 -0.82 8.39
N GLN A 70 2.61 -1.43 9.49
CA GLN A 70 3.34 -2.46 10.24
C GLN A 70 3.47 -3.81 9.52
N ALA A 71 2.58 -4.09 8.56
CA ALA A 71 2.64 -5.33 7.79
C ALA A 71 3.89 -5.36 6.90
N ILE A 72 4.37 -4.18 6.50
CA ILE A 72 5.45 -3.97 5.53
C ILE A 72 6.83 -3.97 6.20
N ARG A 73 7.85 -4.43 5.46
CA ARG A 73 9.24 -4.38 5.90
C ARG A 73 9.67 -2.94 6.16
N LYS A 74 10.23 -2.66 7.33
CA LYS A 74 10.67 -1.31 7.75
C LYS A 74 11.56 -0.60 6.70
N GLY A 75 12.46 -1.33 6.04
CA GLY A 75 13.32 -0.78 4.98
C GLY A 75 12.53 -0.33 3.73
N TYR A 76 11.49 -1.08 3.35
CA TYR A 76 10.61 -0.71 2.24
C TYR A 76 9.73 0.48 2.60
N LEU A 77 9.23 0.52 3.84
CA LEU A 77 8.49 1.66 4.36
C LEU A 77 9.32 2.96 4.33
N GLY A 78 10.61 2.89 4.69
CA GLY A 78 11.51 4.04 4.61
C GLY A 78 11.70 4.54 3.18
N PHE A 79 11.85 3.64 2.21
CA PHE A 79 11.90 3.98 0.79
C PHE A 79 10.59 4.66 0.30
N LEU A 80 9.43 4.10 0.65
CA LEU A 80 8.14 4.69 0.31
C LEU A 80 7.96 6.07 0.94
N GLN A 81 8.41 6.26 2.19
CA GLN A 81 8.37 7.57 2.84
C GLN A 81 9.25 8.60 2.14
N GLN A 82 10.42 8.21 1.63
CA GLN A 82 11.28 9.11 0.87
C GLN A 82 10.60 9.57 -0.43
N ILE A 83 10.00 8.66 -1.19
CA ILE A 83 9.32 8.99 -2.45
C ILE A 83 8.07 9.84 -2.21
N THR A 84 7.33 9.56 -1.14
CA THR A 84 6.09 10.29 -0.81
C THR A 84 6.33 11.58 -0.02
N GLY A 85 7.57 11.94 0.28
CA GLY A 85 7.90 13.12 1.08
C GLY A 85 7.31 13.07 2.49
N ASN A 86 7.39 11.92 3.15
CA ASN A 86 6.85 11.63 4.49
C ASN A 86 5.31 11.73 4.63
N ARG A 87 4.56 11.93 3.54
CA ARG A 87 3.08 12.05 3.60
C ARG A 87 2.37 10.81 4.12
N ILE A 88 2.98 9.64 3.97
CA ILE A 88 2.45 8.38 4.51
C ILE A 88 2.23 8.47 6.03
N LYS A 89 3.00 9.27 6.77
CA LYS A 89 2.85 9.37 8.22
C LYS A 89 1.61 10.17 8.63
N VAL A 90 1.06 11.00 7.75
CA VAL A 90 0.01 11.99 8.06
C VAL A 90 -1.40 11.48 7.73
N PHE A 91 -1.54 10.26 7.21
CA PHE A 91 -2.86 9.68 6.94
C PHE A 91 -3.69 9.57 8.22
N ASN A 92 -4.96 9.99 8.13
CA ASN A 92 -5.92 9.84 9.21
C ASN A 92 -6.33 8.37 9.35
N ARG A 93 -5.62 7.65 10.21
CA ARG A 93 -5.82 6.21 10.40
C ARG A 93 -6.95 5.87 11.37
N ASP A 94 -7.54 6.87 12.03
CA ASP A 94 -8.75 6.69 12.84
C ASP A 94 -9.90 6.10 12.02
N LEU A 95 -9.97 6.43 10.74
CA LEU A 95 -11.03 5.97 9.84
C LEU A 95 -10.96 4.47 9.52
N TYR A 96 -9.77 3.86 9.62
CA TYR A 96 -9.57 2.45 9.27
C TYR A 96 -9.79 1.50 10.44
N GLU A 97 -9.70 1.99 11.67
CA GLU A 97 -9.82 1.17 12.88
C GLU A 97 -11.23 0.57 13.04
N HIS A 98 -12.26 1.26 12.54
CA HIS A 98 -13.64 0.74 12.55
C HIS A 98 -13.80 -0.56 11.74
N PHE A 99 -12.95 -0.78 10.72
CA PHE A 99 -12.96 -2.00 9.91
C PHE A 99 -12.18 -3.16 10.55
N GLY A 100 -11.67 -2.99 11.78
CA GLY A 100 -10.90 -4.02 12.50
C GLY A 100 -9.41 -4.09 12.15
N PHE A 101 -8.90 -3.12 11.37
CA PHE A 101 -7.48 -3.06 11.02
C PHE A 101 -6.63 -2.43 12.13
N GLN A 102 -5.40 -2.89 12.29
CA GLN A 102 -4.45 -2.36 13.29
C GLN A 102 -3.65 -1.16 12.75
N SER A 103 -4.31 -0.23 12.06
CA SER A 103 -3.66 0.83 11.30
C SER A 103 -2.80 1.79 12.13
N LYS A 104 -3.18 2.02 13.39
CA LYS A 104 -2.53 3.00 14.28
C LYS A 104 -1.23 2.56 14.92
N LEU A 105 -0.86 1.29 14.82
CA LEU A 105 0.23 0.71 15.60
C LEU A 105 1.58 1.42 15.40
N LEU A 106 1.84 1.93 14.20
CA LEU A 106 3.07 2.67 13.88
C LEU A 106 2.90 4.20 13.99
N TYR A 107 1.68 4.71 13.87
CA TYR A 107 1.37 6.15 13.82
C TYR A 107 0.08 6.45 14.62
N PRO A 108 0.14 6.45 15.97
CA PRO A 108 -1.05 6.58 16.80
C PRO A 108 -1.72 7.96 16.73
N ASP A 109 -0.95 9.03 16.56
CA ASP A 109 -1.43 10.43 16.62
C ASP A 109 -1.47 11.12 15.25
N ALA A 110 -1.51 10.36 14.15
CA ALA A 110 -1.53 10.91 12.81
C ALA A 110 -2.90 11.50 12.43
N ARG A 111 -3.20 12.70 12.93
CA ARG A 111 -4.39 13.48 12.56
C ARG A 111 -3.99 14.73 11.78
N PRO A 112 -4.30 14.80 10.47
CA PRO A 112 -4.03 16.00 9.70
C PRO A 112 -4.95 17.14 10.17
N GLU A 113 -4.37 18.28 10.50
CA GLU A 113 -5.13 19.52 10.73
C GLU A 113 -5.61 20.06 9.38
N LEU A 114 -6.90 19.92 9.12
CA LEU A 114 -7.53 20.38 7.89
C LEU A 114 -7.90 21.86 8.02
N ASN A 115 -7.49 22.68 7.06
CA ASN A 115 -7.91 24.08 7.00
C ASN A 115 -9.37 24.15 6.52
N THR A 116 -10.25 24.62 7.40
CA THR A 116 -11.70 24.71 7.18
C THR A 116 -12.07 25.62 6.00
N LYS A 117 -11.18 26.51 5.56
CA LYS A 117 -11.40 27.35 4.37
C LYS A 117 -11.50 26.55 3.07
N TYR A 118 -10.86 25.39 3.00
CA TYR A 118 -10.70 24.61 1.76
C TYR A 118 -11.40 23.25 1.80
N VAL A 119 -12.19 22.97 2.85
CA VAL A 119 -12.80 21.65 3.07
C VAL A 119 -14.32 21.83 3.16
N THR A 120 -15.05 21.06 2.37
CA THR A 120 -16.53 21.05 2.36
C THR A 120 -17.11 20.13 3.43
N LEU A 121 -16.30 19.27 4.04
CA LEU A 121 -16.70 18.38 5.12
C LEU A 121 -16.88 19.17 6.42
N ASN A 122 -17.95 18.90 7.14
CA ASN A 122 -18.20 19.51 8.44
C ASN A 122 -17.09 19.10 9.43
N PRO A 123 -16.32 20.06 10.00
CA PRO A 123 -15.25 19.77 10.95
C PRO A 123 -15.69 18.95 12.16
N MET A 124 -16.97 19.03 12.54
CA MET A 124 -17.54 18.26 13.65
C MET A 124 -17.55 16.73 13.43
N LEU A 125 -17.43 16.25 12.19
CA LEU A 125 -17.45 14.80 11.88
C LEU A 125 -16.12 14.10 12.13
N TYR A 126 -15.00 14.84 12.15
CA TYR A 126 -13.66 14.27 12.24
C TYR A 126 -12.77 14.95 13.29
N GLN A 127 -13.16 16.11 13.81
CA GLN A 127 -12.53 16.69 15.00
C GLN A 127 -13.26 16.18 16.25
N LYS A 128 -12.50 15.62 17.19
CA LYS A 128 -13.02 15.37 18.54
C LYS A 128 -13.36 16.73 19.14
N ILE A 129 -14.59 16.91 19.65
CA ILE A 129 -14.97 18.11 20.40
C ILE A 129 -14.01 18.18 21.58
N MET A 130 -13.04 19.10 21.53
CA MET A 130 -12.16 19.32 22.66
C MET A 130 -13.01 19.90 23.80
N PRO A 131 -12.86 19.44 25.05
CA PRO A 131 -13.50 20.13 26.16
C PRO A 131 -12.99 21.57 26.18
N PRO A 132 -13.86 22.56 26.50
CA PRO A 132 -13.45 23.94 26.58
C PRO A 132 -12.26 24.06 27.55
N ARG A 133 -11.23 24.79 27.10
CA ARG A 133 -10.02 25.09 27.87
C ARG A 133 -10.34 26.02 29.03
#